data_AF-A0A7C6JAX4-F1
#
_entry.id   AF-A0A7C6JAX4-F1
#
_cell.length_a   1.000
_cell.length_b   1.000
_cell.length_c   1.000
_cell.angle_alpha   90.00
_cell.angle_beta   90.00
_cell.angle_gamma   90.00
#
_symmetry.space_group_name_H-M   'P 1'
#
loop_
_entity.id
_entity.type
_entity.pdbx_description
1 polymer ?
#
loop_
_entity_poly.entity_id
_entity_poly.type
_entity_poly.pdbx_seq_one_letter_code
_entity_poly.pdbx_strand_id
1 'polypeptide(L)'
;MKPRRNLLPLLLTMSFLTALILVSISPACALSDYTLSSPGAGDLPEPKAACGQYNVLSVPIVADNEAGAFGTVFLRVTAGCLKDGDTVAFRLPIGLVWSKAGLENTPMTDSDWAKFSSGYNNAYGRMDGNYILVPQIYSGDDNALNNVDLEVTMISEREIRVEIIGEPSPEDDAYLYIYPRHVWVEEGYSGSVNLIAEAPPTSGFPSDTIAIGDVNINGGRVSVSLSSVDTFRDNDEITLRVTEVSAGCLNPGSESLKLKLPSGFAWSSVNRITTIWGDSDFVKDSITINIDEDELIMDVSGESKNATSFEFKVTINVDNRIFARPGVVVVKVSGTSKVSPSRLWVGEYNPYDLNGDGSTDILDLLLLNQLLNQVPVGDNEIADANYDGKIDILDLLIVAQNIY
;
A
#
# COMPACT_ATOMS: atom_id res chain seq x y z
N MET A 1 -48.72 -35.23 -3.41
CA MET A 1 -48.01 -35.17 -4.72
C MET A 1 -48.04 -33.75 -5.25
N LYS A 2 -46.89 -33.06 -5.23
CA LYS A 2 -46.58 -31.84 -5.99
C LYS A 2 -45.08 -31.94 -6.35
N PRO A 3 -44.67 -31.74 -7.61
CA PRO A 3 -43.32 -32.05 -8.05
C PRO A 3 -42.32 -30.92 -7.76
N ARG A 4 -41.08 -31.34 -7.53
CA ARG A 4 -39.86 -30.53 -7.36
C ARG A 4 -39.60 -29.66 -8.60
N ARG A 5 -39.27 -28.39 -8.38
CA ARG A 5 -38.57 -27.52 -9.34
C ARG A 5 -37.46 -26.80 -8.58
N ASN A 6 -36.21 -27.09 -8.94
CA ASN A 6 -35.03 -26.19 -8.91
C ASN A 6 -33.77 -26.99 -9.30
N LEU A 7 -33.77 -27.56 -10.52
CA LEU A 7 -32.59 -28.20 -11.15
C LEU A 7 -31.99 -27.33 -12.28
N LEU A 8 -32.53 -26.14 -12.51
CA LEU A 8 -32.09 -25.26 -13.60
C LEU A 8 -30.76 -24.53 -13.36
N PRO A 9 -30.36 -24.15 -12.12
CA PRO A 9 -29.08 -23.49 -11.90
C PRO A 9 -27.88 -24.45 -12.04
N LEU A 10 -28.08 -25.74 -11.74
CA LEU A 10 -27.02 -26.76 -11.75
C LEU A 10 -26.62 -27.22 -13.16
N LEU A 11 -27.51 -27.07 -14.14
CA LEU A 11 -27.27 -27.45 -15.55
C LEU A 11 -26.57 -26.36 -16.35
N LEU A 12 -26.69 -25.08 -15.94
CA LEU A 12 -26.04 -23.97 -16.63
C LEU A 12 -24.54 -23.89 -16.29
N THR A 13 -24.15 -24.20 -15.05
CA THR A 13 -22.74 -24.20 -14.63
C THR A 13 -21.96 -25.41 -15.18
N MET A 14 -22.58 -26.58 -15.31
CA MET A 14 -21.95 -27.75 -15.95
C MET A 14 -21.74 -27.60 -17.46
N SER A 15 -22.49 -26.73 -18.13
CA SER A 15 -22.34 -26.47 -19.58
C SER A 15 -21.15 -25.57 -19.91
N PHE A 16 -20.68 -24.75 -18.96
CA PHE A 16 -19.48 -23.93 -19.15
C PHE A 16 -18.20 -24.75 -18.98
N LEU A 17 -18.21 -25.75 -18.09
CA LEU A 17 -17.04 -26.61 -17.84
C LEU A 17 -16.78 -27.63 -18.96
N THR A 18 -17.80 -27.99 -19.75
CA THR A 18 -17.66 -28.87 -20.92
C THR A 18 -17.21 -28.15 -22.19
N ALA A 19 -17.36 -26.83 -22.27
CA ALA A 19 -16.89 -26.04 -23.42
C ALA A 19 -15.38 -25.76 -23.40
N LEU A 20 -14.72 -25.80 -22.23
CA LEU A 20 -13.29 -25.53 -22.10
C LEU A 20 -12.38 -26.73 -22.46
N ILE A 21 -12.94 -27.95 -22.50
CA ILE A 21 -12.19 -29.20 -22.69
C ILE A 21 -12.11 -29.62 -24.19
N LEU A 22 -12.72 -28.87 -25.11
CA LEU A 22 -12.86 -29.27 -26.52
C LEU A 22 -12.10 -28.41 -27.55
N VAL A 23 -11.09 -27.64 -27.12
CA VAL A 23 -10.12 -27.00 -28.06
C VAL A 23 -8.71 -27.57 -27.83
N SER A 24 -8.60 -28.89 -27.95
CA SER A 24 -7.33 -29.51 -28.34
C SER A 24 -7.66 -30.60 -29.36
N ILE A 25 -6.76 -30.78 -30.33
CA ILE A 25 -6.83 -31.69 -31.49
C ILE A 25 -7.31 -31.01 -32.78
N SER A 26 -6.37 -30.59 -33.62
CA SER A 26 -6.21 -30.99 -35.05
C SER A 26 -5.00 -30.25 -35.67
N PRO A 27 -4.48 -30.63 -36.85
CA PRO A 27 -3.43 -31.63 -37.05
C PRO A 27 -2.12 -31.01 -37.60
N ALA A 28 -1.07 -31.83 -37.62
CA ALA A 28 0.17 -31.56 -38.34
C ALA A 28 -0.02 -31.47 -39.87
N CYS A 29 0.95 -30.83 -40.52
CA CYS A 29 1.25 -30.70 -41.97
C CYS A 29 0.81 -29.41 -42.67
N ALA A 30 1.75 -28.48 -42.88
CA ALA A 30 2.47 -28.30 -44.16
C ALA A 30 3.46 -27.13 -44.06
N LEU A 31 4.75 -27.42 -44.25
CA LEU A 31 5.79 -26.42 -44.52
C LEU A 31 5.59 -25.90 -45.95
N SER A 32 5.34 -24.60 -46.09
CA SER A 32 5.49 -23.89 -47.36
C SER A 32 6.43 -22.70 -47.14
N ASP A 33 7.46 -22.64 -47.98
CA ASP A 33 8.55 -21.67 -47.98
C ASP A 33 8.09 -20.22 -47.82
N TYR A 34 8.50 -19.58 -46.71
CA TYR A 34 8.51 -18.12 -46.60
C TYR A 34 9.94 -17.61 -46.75
N THR A 35 10.24 -17.07 -47.93
CA THR A 35 11.40 -16.22 -48.14
C THR A 35 11.24 -14.95 -47.32
N LEU A 36 12.16 -14.71 -46.38
CA LEU A 36 12.32 -13.45 -45.64
C LEU A 36 12.69 -12.32 -46.61
N SER A 37 11.71 -11.50 -47.01
CA SER A 37 11.98 -10.15 -47.49
C SER A 37 11.99 -9.21 -46.28
N SER A 38 13.17 -8.68 -45.96
CA SER A 38 13.39 -7.60 -44.99
C SER A 38 12.41 -6.43 -45.23
N PRO A 39 11.59 -6.02 -44.24
CA PRO A 39 10.90 -4.75 -44.29
C PRO A 39 11.91 -3.63 -44.00
N GLY A 40 12.00 -2.67 -44.93
CA GLY A 40 12.83 -1.48 -44.78
C GLY A 40 12.44 -0.64 -43.57
N ALA A 41 13.45 0.02 -43.00
CA ALA A 41 13.29 1.02 -41.96
C ALA A 41 12.35 2.13 -42.44
N GLY A 42 11.16 2.20 -41.85
CA GLY A 42 10.15 3.22 -42.07
C GLY A 42 8.97 2.96 -41.15
N ASP A 43 8.80 3.84 -40.17
CA ASP A 43 7.66 3.95 -39.26
C ASP A 43 7.51 2.84 -38.20
N LEU A 44 8.51 2.75 -37.31
CA LEU A 44 8.20 2.47 -35.91
C LEU A 44 7.58 3.76 -35.33
N PRO A 45 6.46 3.70 -34.59
CA PRO A 45 5.94 4.88 -33.93
C PRO A 45 7.03 5.44 -33.02
N GLU A 46 7.40 6.71 -33.24
CA GLU A 46 8.26 7.43 -32.31
C GLU A 46 7.64 7.31 -30.91
N PRO A 47 8.44 7.06 -29.86
CA PRO A 47 7.93 7.15 -28.50
C PRO A 47 7.37 8.56 -28.32
N LYS A 48 6.06 8.66 -28.03
CA LYS A 48 5.41 9.92 -27.66
C LYS A 48 6.30 10.56 -26.59
N ALA A 49 6.95 11.68 -26.93
CA ALA A 49 7.75 12.42 -25.98
C ALA A 49 6.88 12.68 -24.74
N ALA A 50 7.39 12.38 -23.55
CA ALA A 50 6.64 12.59 -22.31
C ALA A 50 6.22 14.08 -22.26
N CYS A 51 4.91 14.32 -22.28
CA CYS A 51 4.36 15.68 -22.37
C CYS A 51 4.71 16.54 -21.15
N GLY A 52 5.15 15.95 -20.04
CA GLY A 52 5.64 16.68 -18.87
C GLY A 52 6.34 15.76 -17.87
N GLN A 53 6.88 16.35 -16.81
CA GLN A 53 7.57 15.65 -15.73
C GLN A 53 7.38 16.36 -14.38
N TYR A 54 7.41 15.58 -13.30
CA TYR A 54 7.44 16.07 -11.94
C TYR A 54 8.87 16.04 -11.38
N ASN A 55 9.22 17.05 -10.59
CA ASN A 55 10.47 17.10 -9.84
C ASN A 55 10.17 17.49 -8.39
N VAL A 56 10.86 16.87 -7.44
CA VAL A 56 10.70 17.17 -6.02
C VAL A 56 11.86 18.03 -5.55
N LEU A 57 11.56 19.15 -4.90
CA LEU A 57 12.59 20.13 -4.48
C LEU A 57 13.28 19.74 -3.16
N SER A 58 12.63 18.92 -2.35
CA SER A 58 13.14 18.44 -1.07
C SER A 58 12.37 17.20 -0.62
N VAL A 59 13.02 16.28 0.10
CA VAL A 59 12.40 15.08 0.67
C VAL A 59 12.53 15.18 2.20
N PRO A 60 11.65 15.94 2.88
CA PRO A 60 11.71 16.12 4.33
C PRO A 60 11.24 14.87 5.07
N ILE A 61 11.62 14.79 6.35
CA ILE A 61 11.13 13.80 7.30
C ILE A 61 10.09 14.47 8.19
N VAL A 62 8.89 13.91 8.23
CA VAL A 62 7.74 14.34 9.06
C VAL A 62 7.43 13.24 10.07
N ALA A 63 6.81 13.53 11.21
CA ALA A 63 6.34 12.46 12.09
C ALA A 63 4.88 12.09 11.94
N ASP A 64 4.58 10.93 12.51
CA ASP A 64 3.22 10.45 12.69
C ASP A 64 2.51 11.19 13.81
N ASN A 65 1.18 11.13 13.76
CA ASN A 65 0.29 11.83 14.69
C ASN A 65 0.56 13.34 14.79
N GLU A 66 1.06 13.94 13.71
CA GLU A 66 1.21 15.39 13.56
C GLU A 66 0.92 15.83 12.13
N ALA A 67 0.72 17.14 11.95
CA ALA A 67 0.74 17.73 10.62
C ALA A 67 2.16 18.18 10.28
N GLY A 68 2.63 17.83 9.08
CA GLY A 68 3.93 18.24 8.60
C GLY A 68 3.94 18.76 7.18
N ALA A 69 5.06 19.41 6.85
CA ALA A 69 5.34 19.93 5.53
C ALA A 69 6.17 18.90 4.75
N PHE A 70 5.59 18.38 3.67
CA PHE A 70 6.27 17.54 2.72
C PHE A 70 6.95 18.36 1.61
N GLY A 71 7.72 17.67 0.78
CA GLY A 71 8.44 18.19 -0.35
C GLY A 71 7.56 18.94 -1.32
N THR A 72 8.03 20.11 -1.76
CA THR A 72 7.37 20.83 -2.86
C THR A 72 7.58 20.05 -4.15
N VAL A 73 6.49 19.80 -4.87
CA VAL A 73 6.52 19.19 -6.21
C VAL A 73 6.47 20.31 -7.24
N PHE A 74 7.38 20.26 -8.21
CA PHE A 74 7.43 21.13 -9.37
C PHE A 74 7.04 20.34 -10.62
N LEU A 75 6.02 20.79 -11.32
CA LEU A 75 5.57 20.26 -12.59
C LEU A 75 6.03 21.17 -13.73
N ARG A 76 6.64 20.58 -14.75
CA ARG A 76 6.85 21.18 -16.07
C ARG A 76 6.12 20.35 -17.12
N VAL A 77 5.31 20.99 -17.95
CA VAL A 77 4.64 20.39 -19.10
C VAL A 77 5.06 21.15 -20.35
N THR A 78 5.45 20.44 -21.40
CA THR A 78 5.93 21.02 -22.66
C THR A 78 4.81 21.79 -23.36
N ALA A 79 5.18 22.88 -24.01
CA ALA A 79 4.29 23.73 -24.80
C ALA A 79 3.35 22.92 -25.71
N GLY A 80 2.08 23.35 -25.76
CA GLY A 80 1.03 22.74 -26.59
C GLY A 80 0.50 21.39 -26.10
N CYS A 81 0.98 20.87 -24.96
CA CYS A 81 0.46 19.61 -24.42
C CYS A 81 -0.82 19.78 -23.59
N LEU A 82 -0.97 20.90 -22.88
CA LEU A 82 -2.16 21.22 -22.08
C LEU A 82 -3.20 21.97 -22.91
N LYS A 83 -4.48 21.74 -22.60
CA LYS A 83 -5.65 22.41 -23.19
C LYS A 83 -6.74 22.63 -22.14
N ASP A 84 -7.76 23.40 -22.52
CA ASP A 84 -8.97 23.57 -21.70
C ASP A 84 -9.60 22.21 -21.31
N GLY A 85 -10.00 22.07 -20.05
CA GLY A 85 -10.61 20.85 -19.51
C GLY A 85 -9.65 19.69 -19.22
N ASP A 86 -8.34 19.86 -19.42
CA ASP A 86 -7.37 18.85 -18.98
C ASP A 86 -7.38 18.72 -17.46
N THR A 87 -7.29 17.47 -16.99
CA THR A 87 -7.41 17.13 -15.56
C THR A 87 -6.28 16.25 -15.05
N VAL A 88 -5.98 16.37 -13.76
CA VAL A 88 -5.10 15.46 -13.01
C VAL A 88 -5.59 15.34 -11.57
N ALA A 89 -5.58 14.13 -11.02
CA ALA A 89 -5.82 13.88 -9.61
C ALA A 89 -4.50 13.72 -8.87
N PHE A 90 -4.39 14.35 -7.69
CA PHE A 90 -3.27 14.18 -6.76
C PHE A 90 -3.76 13.49 -5.50
N ARG A 91 -3.25 12.27 -5.26
CA ARG A 91 -3.69 11.39 -4.18
C ARG A 91 -2.55 11.05 -3.23
N LEU A 92 -2.77 11.32 -1.95
CA LEU A 92 -1.89 10.91 -0.86
C LEU A 92 -2.11 9.42 -0.52
N PRO A 93 -1.10 8.75 0.08
CA PRO A 93 -1.26 7.39 0.59
C PRO A 93 -2.35 7.30 1.67
N ILE A 94 -2.79 6.07 1.95
CA ILE A 94 -3.68 5.78 3.09
C ILE A 94 -2.98 6.21 4.39
N GLY A 95 -3.70 6.85 5.30
CA GLY A 95 -3.17 7.37 6.55
C GLY A 95 -2.65 8.80 6.48
N LEU A 96 -2.80 9.48 5.34
CA LEU A 96 -2.46 10.89 5.18
C LEU A 96 -3.67 11.70 4.70
N VAL A 97 -3.77 12.94 5.17
CA VAL A 97 -4.89 13.84 4.90
C VAL A 97 -4.40 15.22 4.49
N TRP A 98 -5.01 15.78 3.44
CA TRP A 98 -4.91 17.20 3.08
C TRP A 98 -5.60 18.02 4.17
N SER A 99 -4.86 18.41 5.21
CA SER A 99 -5.47 19.02 6.41
C SER A 99 -5.39 20.55 6.41
N LYS A 100 -6.31 21.18 7.14
CA LYS A 100 -6.36 22.64 7.30
C LYS A 100 -5.22 23.12 8.18
N ALA A 101 -4.55 24.19 7.76
CA ALA A 101 -3.48 24.82 8.52
C ALA A 101 -3.89 25.14 9.96
N GLY A 102 -3.06 24.74 10.91
CA GLY A 102 -3.26 25.04 12.33
C GLY A 102 -4.36 24.21 13.01
N LEU A 103 -4.96 23.24 12.32
CA LEU A 103 -5.92 22.29 12.88
C LEU A 103 -5.40 20.87 12.77
N GLU A 104 -5.52 20.10 13.84
CA GLU A 104 -5.22 18.67 13.84
C GLU A 104 -6.29 17.90 13.07
N ASN A 105 -5.87 16.93 12.26
CA ASN A 105 -6.70 15.94 11.56
C ASN A 105 -8.03 16.48 11.00
N THR A 106 -8.02 17.69 10.44
CA THR A 106 -9.22 18.32 9.88
C THR A 106 -9.05 18.47 8.38
N PRO A 107 -9.75 17.68 7.55
CA PRO A 107 -9.60 17.75 6.10
C PRO A 107 -9.95 19.13 5.54
N MET A 108 -9.25 19.54 4.48
CA MET A 108 -9.63 20.66 3.63
C MET A 108 -10.96 20.37 2.92
N THR A 109 -11.64 21.43 2.50
CA THR A 109 -12.87 21.38 1.72
C THR A 109 -12.67 22.10 0.38
N ASP A 110 -13.61 21.97 -0.57
CA ASP A 110 -13.55 22.72 -1.84
C ASP A 110 -13.34 24.24 -1.62
N SER A 111 -14.01 24.80 -0.60
CA SER A 111 -13.87 26.22 -0.27
C SER A 111 -12.47 26.62 0.19
N ASP A 112 -11.68 25.66 0.72
CA ASP A 112 -10.30 25.90 1.14
C ASP A 112 -9.33 25.87 -0.05
N TRP A 113 -9.73 25.29 -1.18
CA TRP A 113 -8.96 25.24 -2.43
C TRP A 113 -9.28 26.37 -3.41
N ALA A 114 -10.12 27.33 -2.99
CA ALA A 114 -10.44 28.51 -3.77
C ALA A 114 -9.18 29.31 -4.16
N LYS A 115 -9.27 30.00 -5.29
CA LYS A 115 -8.22 30.90 -5.77
C LYS A 115 -7.97 32.03 -4.75
N PHE A 116 -6.70 32.31 -4.47
CA PHE A 116 -6.27 33.48 -3.72
C PHE A 116 -5.10 34.18 -4.42
N SER A 117 -4.91 35.48 -4.15
CA SER A 117 -3.83 36.26 -4.75
C SER A 117 -2.52 36.05 -4.00
N SER A 118 -1.48 35.60 -4.69
CA SER A 118 -0.11 35.50 -4.17
C SER A 118 0.83 36.39 -4.97
N GLY A 119 0.72 37.71 -4.76
CA GLY A 119 1.45 38.71 -5.56
C GLY A 119 0.95 38.70 -7.00
N TYR A 120 1.87 38.48 -7.95
CA TYR A 120 1.53 38.34 -9.37
C TYR A 120 1.06 36.93 -9.74
N ASN A 121 1.24 35.94 -8.87
CA ASN A 121 0.97 34.53 -9.20
C ASN A 121 -0.46 34.12 -8.85
N ASN A 122 -1.00 33.16 -9.61
CA ASN A 122 -2.25 32.49 -9.28
C ASN A 122 -1.98 31.38 -8.26
N ALA A 123 -2.73 31.35 -7.15
CA ALA A 123 -2.61 30.30 -6.15
C ALA A 123 -3.98 29.75 -5.75
N TYR A 124 -4.05 28.47 -5.39
CA TYR A 124 -5.29 27.74 -5.08
C TYR A 124 -5.06 26.91 -3.82
N GLY A 125 -5.82 27.15 -2.75
CA GLY A 125 -5.53 26.58 -1.43
C GLY A 125 -5.40 27.62 -0.33
N ARG A 126 -4.60 27.31 0.68
CA ARG A 126 -4.29 28.20 1.82
C ARG A 126 -2.79 28.45 1.89
N MET A 127 -2.37 29.72 1.96
CA MET A 127 -0.95 30.11 1.96
C MET A 127 -0.15 29.55 3.14
N ASP A 128 -0.81 29.41 4.29
CA ASP A 128 -0.32 28.82 5.54
C ASP A 128 -0.50 27.30 5.61
N GLY A 129 -1.11 26.68 4.59
CA GLY A 129 -1.36 25.25 4.49
C GLY A 129 -1.01 24.69 3.12
N ASN A 130 -1.82 23.74 2.65
CA ASN A 130 -1.63 23.15 1.33
C ASN A 130 -2.13 24.11 0.24
N TYR A 131 -1.34 24.28 -0.81
CA TYR A 131 -1.76 25.06 -1.97
C TYR A 131 -1.01 24.67 -3.24
N ILE A 132 -1.59 25.04 -4.37
CA ILE A 132 -1.00 24.99 -5.69
C ILE A 132 -0.65 26.42 -6.11
N LEU A 133 0.51 26.60 -6.73
CA LEU A 133 0.97 27.90 -7.24
C LEU A 133 1.29 27.78 -8.72
N VAL A 134 0.74 28.69 -9.51
CA VAL A 134 1.05 28.88 -10.92
C VAL A 134 1.81 30.20 -11.06
N PRO A 135 3.13 30.16 -11.31
CA PRO A 135 3.90 31.38 -11.55
C PRO A 135 3.48 32.02 -12.89
N GLN A 136 3.47 33.34 -13.00
CA GLN A 136 3.22 33.98 -14.31
C GLN A 136 4.38 33.77 -15.28
N ILE A 137 5.61 33.79 -14.74
CA ILE A 137 6.86 33.71 -15.47
C ILE A 137 7.74 32.69 -14.76
N TYR A 138 8.43 31.84 -15.52
CA TYR A 138 9.43 30.91 -15.00
C TYR A 138 10.74 31.06 -15.77
N SER A 139 11.83 31.32 -15.04
CA SER A 139 13.17 31.51 -15.62
C SER A 139 13.28 32.58 -16.73
N GLY A 140 12.33 33.52 -16.78
CA GLY A 140 12.29 34.62 -17.75
C GLY A 140 11.28 34.43 -18.88
N ASP A 141 10.72 33.23 -19.02
CA ASP A 141 9.71 32.90 -20.04
C ASP A 141 8.30 32.97 -19.44
N ASP A 142 7.33 33.37 -20.25
CA ASP A 142 5.92 33.33 -19.87
C ASP A 142 5.48 31.89 -19.59
N ASN A 143 4.58 31.71 -18.63
CA ASN A 143 3.99 30.41 -18.34
C ASN A 143 2.73 30.24 -19.20
N ALA A 144 2.56 29.09 -19.84
CA ALA A 144 1.34 28.80 -20.60
C ALA A 144 0.07 28.89 -19.76
N LEU A 145 0.17 28.73 -18.44
CA LEU A 145 -0.94 28.83 -17.50
C LEU A 145 -1.17 30.25 -16.94
N ASN A 146 -0.47 31.28 -17.43
CA ASN A 146 -0.54 32.64 -16.87
C ASN A 146 -1.95 33.27 -16.99
N ASN A 147 -2.63 33.04 -18.13
CA ASN A 147 -3.93 33.63 -18.46
C ASN A 147 -5.12 32.67 -18.34
N VAL A 148 -4.91 31.50 -17.72
CA VAL A 148 -5.97 30.52 -17.45
C VAL A 148 -6.19 30.39 -15.95
N ASP A 149 -7.37 29.89 -15.58
CA ASP A 149 -7.68 29.53 -14.21
C ASP A 149 -7.51 28.02 -14.00
N LEU A 150 -7.39 27.62 -12.74
CA LEU A 150 -7.51 26.22 -12.33
C LEU A 150 -8.74 26.08 -11.43
N GLU A 151 -9.47 25.00 -11.61
CA GLU A 151 -10.43 24.53 -10.62
C GLU A 151 -9.80 23.39 -9.83
N VAL A 152 -9.84 23.49 -8.49
CA VAL A 152 -9.31 22.48 -7.59
C VAL A 152 -10.43 21.96 -6.70
N THR A 153 -10.78 20.69 -6.85
CA THR A 153 -11.90 20.05 -6.15
C THR A 153 -11.38 18.95 -5.22
N MET A 154 -11.90 18.88 -4.00
CA MET A 154 -11.68 17.75 -3.09
C MET A 154 -12.53 16.56 -3.53
N ILE A 155 -11.88 15.45 -3.87
CA ILE A 155 -12.54 14.17 -4.16
C ILE A 155 -12.72 13.37 -2.87
N SER A 156 -11.70 13.40 -2.01
CA SER A 156 -11.70 12.84 -0.66
C SER A 156 -10.69 13.56 0.22
N GLU A 157 -10.63 13.24 1.51
CA GLU A 157 -9.64 13.84 2.44
C GLU A 157 -8.16 13.64 2.03
N ARG A 158 -7.87 12.67 1.15
CA ARG A 158 -6.54 12.35 0.63
C ARG A 158 -6.35 12.70 -0.84
N GLU A 159 -7.38 13.19 -1.54
CA GLU A 159 -7.35 13.32 -3.00
C GLU A 159 -8.01 14.60 -3.49
N ILE A 160 -7.27 15.35 -4.32
CA ILE A 160 -7.76 16.53 -5.03
C ILE A 160 -7.72 16.28 -6.54
N ARG A 161 -8.65 16.87 -7.28
CA ARG A 161 -8.61 16.99 -8.73
C ARG A 161 -8.29 18.42 -9.12
N VAL A 162 -7.40 18.60 -10.08
CA VAL A 162 -7.08 19.88 -10.71
C VAL A 162 -7.59 19.83 -12.15
N GLU A 163 -8.26 20.89 -12.59
CA GLU A 163 -8.80 21.06 -13.93
C GLU A 163 -8.38 22.42 -14.48
N ILE A 164 -7.97 22.46 -15.76
CA ILE A 164 -7.64 23.70 -16.45
C ILE A 164 -8.92 24.35 -16.96
N ILE A 165 -9.11 25.63 -16.64
CA ILE A 165 -10.24 26.45 -17.08
C ILE A 165 -9.73 27.58 -17.98
N GLY A 166 -9.97 27.45 -19.28
CA GLY A 166 -9.45 28.31 -20.34
C GLY A 166 -8.34 27.64 -21.15
N GLU A 167 -7.95 28.28 -22.26
CA GLU A 167 -6.96 27.73 -23.19
C GLU A 167 -5.54 28.18 -22.83
N PRO A 168 -4.64 27.26 -22.43
CA PRO A 168 -3.23 27.59 -22.19
C PRO A 168 -2.52 28.06 -23.47
N SER A 169 -1.44 28.83 -23.32
CA SER A 169 -0.59 29.19 -24.46
C SER A 169 0.00 27.93 -25.10
N PRO A 170 -0.14 27.72 -26.42
CA PRO A 170 0.49 26.60 -27.10
C PRO A 170 1.98 26.84 -27.39
N GLU A 171 2.47 28.07 -27.19
CA GLU A 171 3.86 28.48 -27.51
C GLU A 171 4.80 28.36 -26.31
N ASP A 172 4.24 28.38 -25.09
CA ASP A 172 4.99 28.42 -23.84
C ASP A 172 4.90 27.11 -23.09
N ASP A 173 5.94 26.78 -22.30
CA ASP A 173 5.87 25.66 -21.36
C ASP A 173 4.95 26.03 -20.18
N ALA A 174 4.28 25.02 -19.62
CA ALA A 174 3.46 25.17 -18.43
C ALA A 174 4.22 24.77 -17.16
N TYR A 175 4.10 25.61 -16.13
CA TYR A 175 4.77 25.42 -14.84
C TYR A 175 3.79 25.51 -13.68
N LEU A 176 3.92 24.61 -12.71
CA LEU A 176 3.07 24.58 -11.52
C LEU A 176 3.85 24.02 -10.32
N TYR A 177 3.57 24.52 -9.13
CA TYR A 177 4.08 23.98 -7.87
C TYR A 177 2.94 23.45 -7.01
N ILE A 178 3.18 22.32 -6.36
CA ILE A 178 2.30 21.74 -5.34
C ILE A 178 3.04 21.84 -4.01
N TYR A 179 2.43 22.52 -3.05
CA TYR A 179 2.99 22.76 -1.73
C TYR A 179 2.19 21.97 -0.67
N PRO A 180 2.59 20.72 -0.36
CA PRO A 180 1.98 19.93 0.72
C PRO A 180 2.52 20.36 2.09
N ARG A 181 2.25 21.62 2.50
CA ARG A 181 2.84 22.19 3.74
C ARG A 181 2.15 21.75 5.02
N HIS A 182 0.95 21.21 4.93
CA HIS A 182 0.19 20.81 6.10
C HIS A 182 -0.60 19.54 5.79
N VAL A 183 0.12 18.43 5.71
CA VAL A 183 -0.48 17.11 5.56
C VAL A 183 -0.51 16.46 6.93
N TRP A 184 -1.70 16.05 7.38
CA TRP A 184 -1.82 15.30 8.63
C TRP A 184 -1.38 13.86 8.38
N VAL A 185 -0.53 13.35 9.26
CA VAL A 185 -0.04 11.97 9.23
C VAL A 185 -0.70 11.23 10.39
N GLU A 186 -1.51 10.20 10.08
CA GLU A 186 -2.13 9.38 11.11
C GLU A 186 -1.08 8.67 11.97
N GLU A 187 -1.41 8.46 13.24
CA GLU A 187 -0.57 7.71 14.17
C GLU A 187 -0.24 6.31 13.61
N GLY A 188 1.04 5.94 13.65
CA GLY A 188 1.54 4.65 13.17
C GLY A 188 1.86 4.58 11.68
N TYR A 189 1.64 5.65 10.90
CA TYR A 189 2.17 5.70 9.54
C TYR A 189 3.71 5.82 9.57
N SER A 190 4.41 5.09 8.70
CA SER A 190 5.86 5.17 8.59
C SER A 190 6.33 4.82 7.18
N GLY A 191 7.54 5.28 6.83
CA GLY A 191 8.14 5.02 5.53
C GLY A 191 7.89 6.13 4.51
N SER A 192 8.21 5.86 3.25
CA SER A 192 8.20 6.87 2.20
C SER A 192 6.79 7.27 1.79
N VAL A 193 6.58 8.58 1.68
CA VAL A 193 5.33 9.19 1.26
C VAL A 193 5.41 9.50 -0.23
N ASN A 194 4.62 8.77 -1.00
CA ASN A 194 4.51 8.95 -2.44
C ASN A 194 3.18 9.62 -2.80
N LEU A 195 3.24 10.80 -3.40
CA LEU A 195 2.08 11.46 -4.01
C LEU A 195 1.82 10.85 -5.39
N ILE A 196 0.62 10.33 -5.60
CA ILE A 196 0.21 9.74 -6.88
C ILE A 196 -0.46 10.82 -7.72
N ALA A 197 0.10 11.10 -8.90
CA ALA A 197 -0.50 11.93 -9.92
C ALA A 197 -1.14 11.03 -10.99
N GLU A 198 -2.45 11.14 -11.16
CA GLU A 198 -3.22 10.29 -12.08
C GLU A 198 -4.05 11.16 -13.02
N ALA A 199 -3.75 11.08 -14.32
CA ALA A 199 -4.43 11.85 -15.36
C ALA A 199 -5.05 10.88 -16.38
N PRO A 200 -6.25 11.18 -16.92
CA PRO A 200 -6.83 10.36 -17.97
C PRO A 200 -5.96 10.43 -19.23
N PRO A 201 -5.92 9.38 -20.09
CA PRO A 201 -5.05 9.33 -21.26
C PRO A 201 -5.21 10.49 -22.26
N THR A 202 -6.35 11.19 -22.20
CA THR A 202 -6.70 12.34 -23.05
C THR A 202 -6.23 13.68 -22.52
N SER A 203 -5.78 13.72 -21.26
CA SER A 203 -5.24 14.89 -20.58
C SER A 203 -3.77 15.10 -20.95
N GLY A 204 -3.35 16.36 -21.06
CA GLY A 204 -1.95 16.74 -21.25
C GLY A 204 -1.09 16.61 -20.00
N PHE A 205 -1.69 16.42 -18.82
CA PHE A 205 -0.93 16.18 -17.59
C PHE A 205 -0.25 14.79 -17.61
N PRO A 206 1.02 14.70 -17.17
CA PRO A 206 1.66 13.39 -16.95
C PRO A 206 1.06 12.67 -15.73
N SER A 207 1.01 11.35 -15.77
CA SER A 207 0.76 10.51 -14.58
C SER A 207 2.08 10.01 -14.01
N ASP A 208 2.24 10.01 -12.69
CA ASP A 208 3.49 9.62 -12.02
C ASP A 208 3.28 9.28 -10.54
N THR A 209 4.28 8.66 -9.92
CA THR A 209 4.38 8.43 -8.47
C THR A 209 5.57 9.20 -7.92
N ILE A 210 5.31 10.17 -7.05
CA ILE A 210 6.26 11.24 -6.72
C ILE A 210 6.63 11.13 -5.24
N ALA A 211 7.89 10.80 -4.93
CA ALA A 211 8.37 10.70 -3.55
C ALA A 211 8.51 12.08 -2.90
N ILE A 212 7.57 12.47 -2.04
CA ILE A 212 7.49 13.82 -1.45
C ILE A 212 8.05 13.90 -0.03
N GLY A 213 8.47 12.79 0.57
CA GLY A 213 9.11 12.79 1.89
C GLY A 213 9.10 11.41 2.51
N ASP A 214 9.56 11.35 3.75
CA ASP A 214 9.48 10.17 4.59
C ASP A 214 8.74 10.51 5.87
N VAL A 215 8.02 9.54 6.43
CA VAL A 215 7.51 9.64 7.79
C VAL A 215 8.39 8.84 8.72
N ASN A 216 8.91 9.51 9.72
CA ASN A 216 9.60 8.90 10.85
C ASN A 216 8.88 9.28 12.14
N ILE A 217 8.54 8.29 12.95
CA ILE A 217 7.73 8.53 14.14
C ILE A 217 8.49 9.42 15.14
N ASN A 218 7.89 10.54 15.55
CA ASN A 218 8.47 11.46 16.53
C ASN A 218 8.33 10.94 17.97
N GLY A 219 9.39 11.17 18.74
CA GLY A 219 9.48 10.92 20.17
C GLY A 219 10.53 9.87 20.48
N GLY A 220 11.31 10.06 21.55
CA GLY A 220 12.16 9.02 22.13
C GLY A 220 11.32 7.78 22.37
N ARG A 221 11.47 6.82 21.49
CA ARG A 221 10.60 5.65 21.35
C ARG A 221 11.42 4.44 21.00
N VAL A 222 10.80 3.30 21.26
CA VAL A 222 11.21 2.01 20.74
C VAL A 222 10.50 1.84 19.40
N SER A 223 11.28 1.83 18.31
CA SER A 223 10.80 1.49 16.98
C SER A 223 10.71 -0.02 16.84
N VAL A 224 9.57 -0.51 16.34
CA VAL A 224 9.34 -1.91 16.00
C VAL A 224 9.11 -2.01 14.49
N SER A 225 9.83 -2.88 13.80
CA SER A 225 9.68 -3.09 12.37
C SER A 225 9.84 -4.55 11.98
N LEU A 226 9.53 -4.86 10.72
CA LEU A 226 9.77 -6.16 10.11
C LEU A 226 10.93 -6.10 9.14
N SER A 227 11.70 -7.18 9.10
CA SER A 227 12.81 -7.31 8.15
C SER A 227 12.35 -7.82 6.77
N SER A 228 11.17 -8.47 6.69
CA SER A 228 10.46 -8.82 5.45
C SER A 228 8.97 -8.95 5.71
N VAL A 229 8.15 -8.70 4.68
CA VAL A 229 6.70 -8.93 4.69
C VAL A 229 6.41 -9.95 3.61
N ASP A 230 5.81 -11.07 3.99
CA ASP A 230 5.41 -12.15 3.08
C ASP A 230 3.91 -12.46 3.23
N THR A 231 3.35 -13.12 2.23
CA THR A 231 2.06 -13.81 2.33
C THR A 231 2.25 -15.08 3.12
N PHE A 232 1.39 -15.33 4.11
CA PHE A 232 1.43 -16.55 4.90
C PHE A 232 0.08 -17.26 4.95
N ARG A 233 0.14 -18.57 5.21
CA ARG A 233 -1.04 -19.44 5.36
C ARG A 233 -1.31 -19.67 6.84
N ASP A 234 -1.02 -20.86 7.36
CA ASP A 234 -1.36 -21.18 8.74
C ASP A 234 -0.24 -20.93 9.74
N ASN A 235 1.02 -21.01 9.33
CA ASN A 235 2.17 -20.81 10.20
C ASN A 235 3.31 -20.19 9.40
N ASP A 236 3.87 -19.09 9.89
CA ASP A 236 5.04 -18.48 9.26
C ASP A 236 5.95 -17.78 10.28
N GLU A 237 7.24 -17.75 9.97
CA GLU A 237 8.27 -17.15 10.82
C GLU A 237 8.63 -15.77 10.30
N ILE A 238 8.29 -14.75 11.09
CA ILE A 238 8.63 -13.36 10.80
C ILE A 238 9.84 -12.92 11.63
N THR A 239 10.61 -11.96 11.11
CA THR A 239 11.70 -11.32 11.87
C THR A 239 11.26 -9.94 12.31
N LEU A 240 11.15 -9.74 13.62
CA LEU A 240 10.87 -8.45 14.24
C LEU A 240 12.18 -7.79 14.66
N ARG A 241 12.30 -6.51 14.34
CA ARG A 241 13.39 -5.63 14.80
C ARG A 241 12.84 -4.64 15.80
N VAL A 242 13.53 -4.51 16.92
CA VAL A 242 13.24 -3.54 17.98
C VAL A 242 14.45 -2.63 18.14
N THR A 243 14.22 -1.31 18.07
CA THR A 243 15.28 -0.30 18.05
C THR A 243 14.95 0.84 19.00
N GLU A 244 15.79 1.06 19.99
CA GLU A 244 15.74 2.28 20.79
C GLU A 244 16.29 3.47 20.00
N VAL A 245 15.52 4.55 19.88
CA VAL A 245 15.98 5.80 19.24
C VAL A 245 17.11 6.45 20.04
N SER A 246 17.08 6.35 21.37
CA SER A 246 18.17 6.72 22.28
C SER A 246 18.26 5.72 23.44
N ALA A 247 19.41 5.64 24.10
CA ALA A 247 19.59 4.78 25.27
C ALA A 247 18.46 4.95 26.31
N GLY A 248 17.96 3.84 26.85
CA GLY A 248 16.92 3.80 27.89
C GLY A 248 15.52 4.17 27.42
N CYS A 249 15.23 4.11 26.12
CA CYS A 249 13.88 4.31 25.58
C CYS A 249 12.96 3.10 25.78
N LEU A 250 13.53 1.90 25.92
CA LEU A 250 12.81 0.70 26.33
C LEU A 250 12.71 0.71 27.86
N ASN A 251 11.58 1.21 28.36
CA ASN A 251 11.33 1.43 29.78
C ASN A 251 11.44 0.10 30.55
N PRO A 252 12.17 0.04 31.68
CA PRO A 252 12.20 -1.16 32.51
C PRO A 252 10.84 -1.45 33.14
N GLY A 253 10.49 -2.74 33.21
CA GLY A 253 9.29 -3.24 33.84
C GLY A 253 8.65 -4.39 33.07
N SER A 254 7.50 -4.83 33.59
CA SER A 254 6.62 -5.73 32.86
C SER A 254 5.94 -5.02 31.69
N GLU A 255 5.67 -5.75 30.62
CA GLU A 255 4.97 -5.24 29.43
C GLU A 255 5.62 -3.98 28.86
N SER A 256 6.96 -3.95 28.84
CA SER A 256 7.75 -2.86 28.28
C SER A 256 7.39 -2.63 26.82
N LEU A 257 7.17 -3.71 26.08
CA LEU A 257 6.60 -3.74 24.73
C LEU A 257 5.61 -4.91 24.67
N LYS A 258 4.45 -4.71 24.03
CA LYS A 258 3.40 -5.69 23.84
C LYS A 258 2.92 -5.67 22.39
N LEU A 259 2.86 -6.83 21.76
CA LEU A 259 2.38 -7.05 20.40
C LEU A 259 1.16 -7.96 20.45
N LYS A 260 -0.01 -7.44 20.07
CA LYS A 260 -1.28 -8.19 20.08
C LYS A 260 -1.78 -8.46 18.67
N LEU A 261 -1.96 -9.72 18.33
CA LEU A 261 -2.54 -10.19 17.06
C LEU A 261 -4.07 -9.97 17.04
N PRO A 262 -4.68 -9.90 15.85
CA PRO A 262 -6.14 -9.96 15.73
C PRO A 262 -6.65 -11.37 16.07
N SER A 263 -7.95 -11.48 16.39
CA SER A 263 -8.59 -12.77 16.68
C SER A 263 -8.42 -13.76 15.54
N GLY A 264 -8.16 -15.02 15.86
CA GLY A 264 -7.88 -16.08 14.88
C GLY A 264 -6.38 -16.31 14.63
N PHE A 265 -5.51 -15.51 15.26
CA PHE A 265 -4.07 -15.68 15.21
C PHE A 265 -3.45 -15.70 16.60
N ALA A 266 -2.41 -16.49 16.78
CA ALA A 266 -1.62 -16.58 18.00
C ALA A 266 -0.11 -16.56 17.71
N TRP A 267 0.66 -16.07 18.67
CA TRP A 267 2.11 -16.24 18.68
C TRP A 267 2.46 -17.63 19.22
N SER A 268 3.62 -18.18 18.87
CA SER A 268 4.06 -19.47 19.45
C SER A 268 5.53 -19.54 19.81
N SER A 269 6.41 -19.58 18.81
CA SER A 269 7.83 -19.82 19.00
C SER A 269 8.62 -18.53 18.84
N VAL A 270 9.51 -18.23 19.79
CA VAL A 270 10.46 -17.12 19.71
C VAL A 270 11.87 -17.68 19.65
N ASN A 271 12.62 -17.32 18.63
CA ASN A 271 14.03 -17.68 18.53
C ASN A 271 14.89 -16.76 19.38
N ARG A 272 16.17 -17.11 19.49
CA ARG A 272 17.15 -16.32 20.23
C ARG A 272 17.22 -14.88 19.69
N ILE A 273 17.11 -13.93 20.62
CA ILE A 273 17.32 -12.50 20.35
C ILE A 273 18.78 -12.25 19.99
N THR A 274 19.00 -11.49 18.91
CA THR A 274 20.31 -11.16 18.37
C THR A 274 20.48 -9.65 18.32
N THR A 275 21.50 -9.13 18.99
CA THR A 275 21.88 -7.71 18.93
C THR A 275 22.42 -7.37 17.55
N ILE A 276 21.92 -6.30 16.94
CA ILE A 276 22.44 -5.75 15.68
C ILE A 276 23.51 -4.70 15.98
N TRP A 277 23.22 -3.79 16.91
CA TRP A 277 24.16 -2.80 17.46
C TRP A 277 23.68 -2.31 18.84
N GLY A 278 24.58 -1.68 19.60
CA GLY A 278 24.32 -1.22 20.97
C GLY A 278 24.75 -2.25 22.03
N ASP A 279 24.02 -2.31 23.13
CA ASP A 279 24.43 -3.06 24.32
C ASP A 279 24.03 -4.54 24.25
N SER A 280 24.95 -5.40 23.80
CA SER A 280 24.68 -6.84 23.69
C SER A 280 24.37 -7.53 25.01
N ASP A 281 25.02 -7.09 26.09
CA ASP A 281 24.80 -7.64 27.43
C ASP A 281 23.42 -7.26 27.96
N PHE A 282 22.94 -6.04 27.67
CA PHE A 282 21.58 -5.62 27.99
C PHE A 282 20.54 -6.50 27.28
N VAL A 283 20.69 -6.70 25.96
CA VAL A 283 19.76 -7.54 25.17
C VAL A 283 19.72 -8.98 25.70
N LYS A 284 20.88 -9.52 26.09
CA LYS A 284 21.00 -10.91 26.53
C LYS A 284 20.47 -11.13 27.95
N ASP A 285 20.79 -10.22 28.86
CA ASP A 285 20.59 -10.46 30.30
C ASP A 285 19.36 -9.71 30.85
N SER A 286 18.86 -8.70 30.15
CA SER A 286 17.79 -7.81 30.65
C SER A 286 16.46 -7.92 29.91
N ILE A 287 16.40 -8.60 28.76
CA ILE A 287 15.17 -8.74 27.96
C ILE A 287 14.63 -10.16 28.08
N THR A 288 13.35 -10.28 28.41
CA THR A 288 12.60 -11.54 28.41
C THR A 288 11.36 -11.40 27.54
N ILE A 289 11.10 -12.38 26.67
CA ILE A 289 9.89 -12.40 25.83
C ILE A 289 9.01 -13.56 26.30
N ASN A 290 7.75 -13.27 26.59
CA ASN A 290 6.72 -14.20 26.98
C ASN A 290 5.61 -14.20 25.92
N ILE A 291 4.99 -15.35 25.70
CA ILE A 291 3.85 -15.48 24.80
C ILE A 291 2.64 -15.93 25.62
N ASP A 292 1.52 -15.25 25.40
CA ASP A 292 0.21 -15.54 25.95
C ASP A 292 -0.82 -15.45 24.81
N GLU A 293 -1.03 -16.58 24.10
CA GLU A 293 -1.93 -16.69 22.95
C GLU A 293 -1.69 -15.59 21.89
N ASP A 294 -2.60 -14.61 21.79
CA ASP A 294 -2.54 -13.51 20.83
C ASP A 294 -1.59 -12.37 21.26
N GLU A 295 -1.01 -12.44 22.46
CA GLU A 295 -0.10 -11.44 23.01
C GLU A 295 1.35 -11.94 23.12
N LEU A 296 2.28 -11.18 22.52
CA LEU A 296 3.71 -11.29 22.79
C LEU A 296 4.11 -10.12 23.68
N ILE A 297 4.66 -10.46 24.85
CA ILE A 297 4.97 -9.52 25.93
C ILE A 297 6.47 -9.52 26.17
N MET A 298 7.08 -8.35 26.07
CA MET A 298 8.49 -8.13 26.38
C MET A 298 8.64 -7.44 27.72
N ASP A 299 9.33 -8.10 28.64
CA ASP A 299 9.69 -7.59 29.95
C ASP A 299 11.17 -7.19 29.98
N VAL A 300 11.46 -6.10 30.67
CA VAL A 300 12.81 -5.50 30.71
C VAL A 300 13.23 -5.23 32.15
N SER A 301 14.39 -5.76 32.57
CA SER A 301 14.85 -5.69 33.96
C SER A 301 15.96 -4.65 34.23
N GLY A 302 16.34 -3.86 33.23
CA GLY A 302 17.36 -2.81 33.33
C GLY A 302 17.23 -1.76 32.21
N GLU A 303 18.16 -0.81 32.13
CA GLU A 303 18.21 0.19 31.05
C GLU A 303 19.47 -0.02 30.21
N SER A 304 19.35 0.22 28.91
CA SER A 304 20.51 0.32 28.02
C SER A 304 21.31 1.59 28.31
N LYS A 305 22.62 1.54 28.13
CA LYS A 305 23.56 2.66 28.25
C LYS A 305 23.82 3.31 26.89
N ASN A 306 23.68 2.55 25.82
CA ASN A 306 23.72 3.02 24.44
C ASN A 306 22.38 2.73 23.78
N ALA A 307 22.00 3.54 22.79
CA ALA A 307 20.91 3.19 21.89
C ALA A 307 21.16 1.76 21.37
N THR A 308 20.15 0.91 21.42
CA THR A 308 20.30 -0.52 21.14
C THR A 308 19.25 -0.99 20.14
N SER A 309 19.69 -1.79 19.18
CA SER A 309 18.83 -2.46 18.20
C SER A 309 19.09 -3.95 18.19
N PHE A 310 18.01 -4.73 18.19
CA PHE A 310 18.06 -6.17 18.20
C PHE A 310 16.91 -6.77 17.38
N GLU A 311 17.11 -7.99 16.94
CA GLU A 311 16.14 -8.76 16.16
C GLU A 311 15.86 -10.09 16.82
N PHE A 312 14.65 -10.60 16.62
CA PHE A 312 14.28 -11.96 16.93
C PHE A 312 13.26 -12.45 15.93
N LYS A 313 13.29 -13.76 15.69
CA LYS A 313 12.28 -14.44 14.87
C LYS A 313 11.15 -14.91 15.76
N VAL A 314 9.92 -14.73 15.31
CA VAL A 314 8.73 -15.23 15.99
C VAL A 314 7.78 -15.86 14.97
N THR A 315 7.12 -16.93 15.37
CA THR A 315 6.11 -17.59 14.53
C THR A 315 4.71 -17.05 14.80
N ILE A 316 4.00 -16.65 13.74
CA ILE A 316 2.56 -16.39 13.74
C ILE A 316 1.86 -17.67 13.29
N ASN A 317 0.85 -18.09 14.05
CA ASN A 317 0.01 -19.23 13.72
C ASN A 317 -1.46 -18.81 13.62
N VAL A 318 -2.21 -19.49 12.77
CA VAL A 318 -3.67 -19.45 12.79
C VAL A 318 -4.16 -20.39 13.89
N ASP A 319 -4.68 -19.83 14.99
CA ASP A 319 -5.18 -20.60 16.13
C ASP A 319 -6.65 -21.02 15.92
N ASN A 320 -7.41 -20.20 15.20
CA ASN A 320 -8.82 -20.41 14.91
C ASN A 320 -9.20 -19.83 13.55
N ARG A 321 -9.30 -20.71 12.56
CA ARG A 321 -9.68 -20.40 11.17
C ARG A 321 -11.09 -19.81 11.00
N ILE A 322 -11.99 -19.96 11.97
CA ILE A 322 -13.32 -19.33 11.94
C ILE A 322 -13.21 -17.82 12.21
N PHE A 323 -12.23 -17.41 13.03
CA PHE A 323 -12.01 -16.00 13.38
C PHE A 323 -10.92 -15.35 12.53
N ALA A 324 -9.98 -16.13 12.00
CA ALA A 324 -8.91 -15.64 11.13
C ALA A 324 -9.49 -15.12 9.82
N ARG A 325 -9.36 -13.81 9.60
CA ARG A 325 -9.90 -13.17 8.40
C ARG A 325 -8.82 -13.12 7.31
N PRO A 326 -9.11 -13.55 6.08
CA PRO A 326 -8.21 -13.36 4.96
C PRO A 326 -7.84 -11.88 4.76
N GLY A 327 -6.62 -11.65 4.25
CA GLY A 327 -6.07 -10.34 3.96
C GLY A 327 -5.01 -9.87 4.96
N VAL A 328 -4.77 -8.56 4.98
CA VAL A 328 -3.71 -7.92 5.75
C VAL A 328 -3.86 -8.18 7.26
N VAL A 329 -2.84 -8.80 7.87
CA VAL A 329 -2.78 -9.02 9.31
C VAL A 329 -2.03 -7.87 9.96
N VAL A 330 -2.73 -7.14 10.83
CA VAL A 330 -2.20 -5.96 11.53
C VAL A 330 -2.14 -6.22 13.03
N VAL A 331 -0.91 -6.27 13.55
CA VAL A 331 -0.62 -6.38 14.98
C VAL A 331 -0.76 -5.03 15.66
N LYS A 332 -1.38 -4.99 16.83
CA LYS A 332 -1.38 -3.81 17.69
C LYS A 332 -0.11 -3.81 18.55
N VAL A 333 0.62 -2.71 18.51
CA VAL A 333 1.85 -2.50 19.28
C VAL A 333 1.53 -1.53 20.42
N SER A 334 1.91 -1.90 21.63
CA SER A 334 1.66 -1.13 22.85
C SER A 334 2.71 -1.45 23.92
N GLY A 335 2.54 -0.98 25.14
CA GLY A 335 3.44 -1.27 26.25
C GLY A 335 3.60 -0.05 27.16
N THR A 336 4.40 -0.22 28.21
CA THR A 336 4.78 0.88 29.11
C THR A 336 5.87 1.77 28.51
N SER A 337 6.66 1.26 27.54
CA SER A 337 7.53 2.07 26.71
C SER A 337 6.71 2.88 25.72
N LYS A 338 7.23 4.05 25.34
CA LYS A 338 6.68 4.75 24.18
C LYS A 338 7.14 3.99 22.93
N VAL A 339 6.22 3.31 22.27
CA VAL A 339 6.51 2.42 21.14
C VAL A 339 6.00 3.03 19.84
N SER A 340 6.58 2.61 18.72
CA SER A 340 6.06 2.95 17.40
C SER A 340 6.47 1.94 16.32
N PRO A 341 5.60 1.63 15.33
CA PRO A 341 4.22 2.12 15.16
C PRO A 341 3.29 1.58 16.25
N SER A 342 2.06 2.09 16.39
CA SER A 342 1.01 1.50 17.24
C SER A 342 0.29 0.33 16.55
N ARG A 343 0.51 0.18 15.24
CA ARG A 343 -0.01 -0.87 14.38
C ARG A 343 1.09 -1.32 13.42
N LEU A 344 1.32 -2.61 13.33
CA LEU A 344 2.36 -3.20 12.49
C LEU A 344 1.74 -4.21 11.53
N TRP A 345 1.89 -4.01 10.22
CA TRP A 345 1.50 -5.00 9.22
C TRP A 345 2.52 -6.13 9.20
N VAL A 346 2.11 -7.36 9.57
CA VAL A 346 3.01 -8.52 9.74
C VAL A 346 2.96 -9.56 8.61
N GLY A 347 2.13 -9.33 7.60
CA GLY A 347 1.93 -10.23 6.47
C GLY A 347 0.49 -10.24 6.00
N GLU A 348 0.22 -10.98 4.94
CA GLU A 348 -1.12 -11.17 4.39
C GLU A 348 -1.53 -12.64 4.54
N TYR A 349 -2.66 -12.87 5.21
CA TYR A 349 -3.20 -14.22 5.37
C TYR A 349 -4.04 -14.60 4.15
N ASN A 350 -3.58 -15.60 3.39
CA ASN A 350 -4.33 -16.15 2.28
C ASN A 350 -4.57 -17.66 2.45
N PRO A 351 -5.73 -18.09 2.97
CA PRO A 351 -6.04 -19.51 3.09
C PRO A 351 -6.33 -20.19 1.75
N TYR A 352 -6.60 -19.42 0.69
CA TYR A 352 -7.10 -19.92 -0.60
C TYR A 352 -6.00 -20.17 -1.63
N ASP A 353 -4.77 -19.69 -1.39
CA ASP A 353 -3.56 -20.12 -2.11
C ASP A 353 -3.22 -21.55 -1.67
N LEU A 354 -3.75 -22.55 -2.35
CA LEU A 354 -3.61 -23.95 -1.98
C LEU A 354 -2.23 -24.51 -2.32
N ASN A 355 -1.59 -23.97 -3.35
CA ASN A 355 -0.33 -24.46 -3.88
C ASN A 355 0.90 -23.76 -3.24
N GLY A 356 0.71 -22.63 -2.56
CA GLY A 356 1.72 -21.86 -1.84
C GLY A 356 2.57 -20.93 -2.72
N ASP A 357 2.07 -20.52 -3.90
CA ASP A 357 2.79 -19.63 -4.83
C ASP A 357 2.56 -18.13 -4.56
N GLY A 358 1.80 -17.81 -3.52
CA GLY A 358 1.46 -16.45 -3.11
C GLY A 358 0.24 -15.87 -3.82
N SER A 359 -0.43 -16.63 -4.69
CA SER A 359 -1.63 -16.19 -5.43
C SER A 359 -2.77 -17.18 -5.25
N THR A 360 -4.01 -16.71 -5.45
CA THR A 360 -5.17 -17.60 -5.57
C THR A 360 -5.62 -17.62 -7.02
N ASP A 361 -5.38 -18.73 -7.71
CA ASP A 361 -5.57 -18.83 -9.14
C ASP A 361 -6.18 -20.19 -9.60
N ILE A 362 -6.12 -20.44 -10.90
CA ILE A 362 -6.69 -21.65 -11.48
C ILE A 362 -5.91 -22.92 -11.13
N LEU A 363 -4.64 -22.82 -10.75
CA LEU A 363 -3.82 -23.93 -10.29
C LEU A 363 -4.28 -24.41 -8.91
N ASP A 364 -4.75 -23.51 -8.04
CA ASP A 364 -5.37 -23.89 -6.76
C ASP A 364 -6.67 -24.66 -6.97
N LEU A 365 -7.51 -24.22 -7.90
CA LEU A 365 -8.72 -24.96 -8.27
C LEU A 365 -8.40 -26.34 -8.86
N LEU A 366 -7.35 -26.42 -9.68
CA LEU A 366 -6.92 -27.68 -10.26
C LEU A 366 -6.47 -28.65 -9.16
N LEU A 367 -5.71 -28.16 -8.17
CA LEU A 367 -5.27 -28.93 -7.02
C LEU A 367 -6.47 -29.42 -6.21
N LEU A 368 -7.41 -28.54 -5.90
CA LEU A 368 -8.61 -28.90 -5.14
C LEU A 368 -9.49 -29.92 -5.88
N ASN A 369 -9.63 -29.78 -7.20
CA ASN A 369 -10.39 -30.72 -8.02
C ASN A 369 -9.81 -32.15 -7.99
N GLN A 370 -8.49 -32.30 -7.80
CA GLN A 370 -7.86 -33.61 -7.63
C GLN A 370 -8.16 -34.25 -6.25
N LEU A 371 -8.51 -33.44 -5.26
CA LEU A 371 -8.76 -33.83 -3.88
C LEU A 371 -10.26 -33.98 -3.54
N LEU A 372 -11.16 -33.66 -4.47
CA LEU A 372 -12.61 -33.76 -4.26
C LEU A 372 -13.05 -35.15 -3.80
N ASN A 373 -13.91 -35.18 -2.78
CA ASN A 373 -14.43 -36.37 -2.10
C ASN A 373 -13.36 -37.22 -1.40
N GLN A 374 -12.14 -36.73 -1.25
CA GLN A 374 -11.18 -37.35 -0.35
C GLN A 374 -11.56 -37.01 1.10
N VAL A 375 -11.20 -37.90 2.02
CA VAL A 375 -11.37 -37.65 3.45
C VAL A 375 -10.26 -36.71 3.89
N PRO A 376 -10.57 -35.57 4.54
CA PRO A 376 -9.54 -34.68 5.08
C PRO A 376 -8.53 -35.42 5.97
N VAL A 377 -7.24 -35.16 5.79
CA VAL A 377 -6.20 -35.76 6.64
C VAL A 377 -5.95 -34.85 7.84
N GLY A 378 -6.91 -34.88 8.76
CA GLY A 378 -6.88 -34.10 10.01
C GLY A 378 -7.69 -32.81 9.96
N ASP A 379 -7.76 -32.15 11.11
CA ASP A 379 -8.67 -31.01 11.35
C ASP A 379 -8.27 -29.73 10.58
N ASN A 380 -7.09 -29.73 9.95
CA ASN A 380 -6.50 -28.57 9.26
C ASN A 380 -6.17 -28.84 7.78
N GLU A 381 -6.81 -29.82 7.16
CA GLU A 381 -6.60 -30.14 5.73
C GLU A 381 -6.80 -28.89 4.85
N ILE A 382 -5.82 -28.61 3.99
CA ILE A 382 -5.78 -27.38 3.20
C ILE A 382 -6.89 -27.33 2.13
N ALA A 383 -7.34 -28.50 1.70
CA ALA A 383 -8.39 -28.63 0.69
C ALA A 383 -9.81 -28.47 1.25
N ASP A 384 -9.98 -28.55 2.57
CA ASP A 384 -11.24 -28.22 3.26
C ASP A 384 -11.24 -26.71 3.55
N ALA A 385 -11.51 -25.91 2.50
CA ALA A 385 -11.44 -24.46 2.53
C ALA A 385 -12.57 -23.81 3.35
N ASN A 386 -13.64 -24.56 3.62
CA ASN A 386 -14.79 -24.10 4.39
C ASN A 386 -14.82 -24.62 5.84
N TYR A 387 -13.94 -25.57 6.17
CA TYR A 387 -13.75 -26.19 7.47
C TYR A 387 -14.97 -26.96 7.98
N ASP A 388 -15.71 -27.60 7.09
CA ASP A 388 -16.88 -28.43 7.42
C ASP A 388 -16.54 -29.92 7.63
N GLY A 389 -15.26 -30.27 7.48
CA GLY A 389 -14.75 -31.64 7.62
C GLY A 389 -14.91 -32.47 6.36
N LYS A 390 -15.11 -31.85 5.19
CA LYS A 390 -15.20 -32.51 3.89
C LYS A 390 -14.49 -31.68 2.84
N ILE A 391 -13.98 -32.37 1.81
CA ILE A 391 -13.49 -31.73 0.60
C ILE A 391 -14.55 -31.96 -0.48
N ASP A 392 -15.40 -30.96 -0.72
CA ASP A 392 -16.49 -31.04 -1.68
C ASP A 392 -16.63 -29.80 -2.57
N ILE A 393 -17.75 -29.71 -3.28
CA ILE A 393 -18.00 -28.64 -4.24
C ILE A 393 -18.11 -27.25 -3.58
N LEU A 394 -18.41 -27.19 -2.28
CA LEU A 394 -18.48 -25.95 -1.52
C LEU A 394 -17.09 -25.34 -1.32
N ASP A 395 -16.06 -26.17 -1.08
CA ASP A 395 -14.68 -25.71 -1.03
C ASP A 395 -14.24 -25.13 -2.38
N LEU A 396 -14.60 -25.83 -3.47
CA LEU A 396 -14.28 -25.40 -4.82
C LEU A 396 -14.94 -24.07 -5.17
N LEU A 397 -16.18 -23.86 -4.70
CA LEU A 397 -16.87 -22.59 -4.85
C LEU A 397 -16.18 -21.46 -4.07
N ILE A 398 -15.70 -21.72 -2.86
CA ILE A 398 -15.02 -20.72 -2.03
C ILE A 398 -13.69 -20.29 -2.65
N VAL A 399 -12.86 -21.24 -3.09
CA VAL A 399 -11.61 -20.90 -3.77
C VAL A 399 -11.89 -20.14 -5.07
N ALA A 400 -12.87 -20.58 -5.86
CA ALA A 400 -13.23 -19.91 -7.12
C ALA A 400 -13.73 -18.46 -6.94
N GLN A 401 -14.36 -18.15 -5.80
CA GLN A 401 -14.80 -16.78 -5.47
C GLN A 401 -13.66 -15.85 -5.09
N ASN A 402 -12.47 -16.39 -4.80
CA ASN A 402 -11.31 -15.64 -4.35
C ASN A 402 -10.16 -15.64 -5.37
N ILE A 403 -10.41 -16.08 -6.62
CA ILE A 403 -9.46 -15.91 -7.72
C ILE A 403 -9.45 -14.46 -8.17
N TYR A 404 -8.25 -13.89 -8.31
CA TYR A 404 -8.02 -12.53 -8.81
C TYR A 404 -7.15 -12.49 -10.06
#